data_AF-A0A2D6PQD2-F1
#
_entry.id   AF-A0A2D6PQD2-F1
#
_cell.length_a   1.000
_cell.length_b   1.000
_cell.length_c   1.000
_cell.angle_alpha   90.00
_cell.angle_beta   90.00
_cell.angle_gamma   90.00
#
_symmetry.space_group_name_H-M   'P 1'
#
loop_
_entity.id
_entity.type
_entity.pdbx_description
1 polymer ?
#
loop_
_entity_poly.entity_id
_entity_poly.type
_entity_poly.pdbx_seq_one_letter_code
_entity_poly.pdbx_strand_id
1 'polypeptide(L)'
;MQLLKETWRAFRPMIWVLWAVAAVRLAMDAIAEDDKTAFMMSVYASSGVLFLYTGITGAMDHVGWKRLLVGCLMLAVLCWCIPNGIAYTVAQFQGWDHGRFFADVEEYELLERFEAEGMSTFEAMDAVREELGHFETRFEPQKETTGGRLAVAWTTAGLTAIAGAVWCLGFGILLLGIPMSLRRRRE
;
A
#
# COMPACT_ATOMS: atom_id res chain seq x y z
N MET A 1 1.90 -28.54 -1.10
CA MET A 1 2.10 -28.10 0.30
C MET A 1 3.56 -27.82 0.66
N GLN A 2 4.53 -28.61 0.20
CA GLN A 2 5.96 -28.39 0.49
C GLN A 2 6.52 -27.05 -0.07
N LEU A 3 6.14 -26.67 -1.30
CA LEU A 3 6.52 -25.40 -1.93
C LEU A 3 6.21 -24.17 -1.05
N LEU A 4 4.99 -24.12 -0.50
CA LEU A 4 4.55 -23.01 0.37
C LEU A 4 5.34 -22.96 1.68
N LYS A 5 5.60 -24.12 2.31
CA LYS A 5 6.37 -24.19 3.56
C LYS A 5 7.81 -23.70 3.37
N GLU A 6 8.45 -24.09 2.27
CA GLU A 6 9.82 -23.65 1.96
C GLU A 6 9.87 -22.17 1.59
N THR A 7 8.91 -21.71 0.79
CA THR A 7 8.79 -20.29 0.43
C THR A 7 8.57 -19.44 1.67
N TRP A 8 7.65 -19.85 2.55
CA TRP A 8 7.43 -19.21 3.85
C TRP A 8 8.73 -19.12 4.65
N ARG A 9 9.49 -20.21 4.80
CA ARG A 9 10.75 -20.19 5.56
C ARG A 9 11.75 -19.17 5.00
N ALA A 10 11.87 -19.07 3.68
CA ALA A 10 12.79 -18.14 3.02
C ALA A 10 12.35 -16.67 3.14
N PHE A 11 11.05 -16.39 3.03
CA PHE A 11 10.51 -15.02 3.03
C PHE A 11 10.06 -14.53 4.41
N ARG A 12 9.90 -15.42 5.39
CA ARG A 12 9.45 -15.08 6.75
C ARG A 12 10.23 -13.92 7.39
N PRO A 13 11.56 -13.80 7.29
CA PRO A 13 12.28 -12.66 7.84
C PRO A 13 11.84 -11.32 7.22
N MET A 14 11.69 -11.27 5.88
CA MET A 14 11.20 -10.09 5.18
C MET A 14 9.77 -9.75 5.59
N ILE A 15 8.90 -10.77 5.70
CA ILE A 15 7.52 -10.61 6.16
C ILE A 15 7.50 -9.95 7.54
N TRP A 16 8.29 -10.43 8.50
CA TRP A 16 8.32 -9.84 9.85
C TRP A 16 8.78 -8.38 9.85
N VAL A 17 9.81 -8.05 9.08
CA VAL A 17 10.29 -6.66 8.98
C VAL A 17 9.21 -5.76 8.37
N LEU A 18 8.57 -6.19 7.28
CA LEU A 18 7.51 -5.42 6.65
C LEU A 18 6.27 -5.28 7.53
N TRP A 19 5.94 -6.31 8.31
CA TRP A 19 4.88 -6.25 9.32
C TRP A 19 5.22 -5.27 10.45
N ALA A 20 6.48 -5.20 10.89
CA ALA A 20 6.91 -4.20 11.86
C ALA A 20 6.76 -2.77 11.30
N VAL A 21 7.18 -2.54 10.04
CA VAL A 21 6.98 -1.25 9.35
C VAL A 21 5.49 -0.92 9.22
N ALA A 22 4.68 -1.90 8.81
CA ALA A 22 3.24 -1.74 8.68
C ALA A 22 2.56 -1.44 10.03
N ALA A 23 2.99 -2.08 11.12
CA ALA A 23 2.46 -1.84 12.47
C ALA A 23 2.80 -0.44 12.97
N VAL A 24 4.06 0.00 12.81
CA VAL A 24 4.47 1.39 13.13
C VAL A 24 3.64 2.37 12.31
N ARG A 25 3.42 2.06 11.03
CA ARG A 25 2.58 2.91 10.18
C ARG A 25 1.14 2.96 10.64
N LEU A 26 0.51 1.82 10.94
CA LEU A 26 -0.85 1.78 11.46
C LEU A 26 -0.98 2.55 12.77
N ALA A 27 0.02 2.44 13.66
CA ALA A 27 0.06 3.22 14.90
C ALA A 27 0.17 4.73 14.62
N MET A 28 0.99 5.13 13.65
CA MET A 28 1.08 6.53 13.21
C MET A 28 -0.24 7.03 12.59
N ASP A 29 -0.96 6.18 11.86
CA ASP A 29 -2.28 6.52 11.30
C ASP A 29 -3.34 6.70 12.40
N ALA A 30 -3.21 5.99 13.52
CA ALA A 30 -4.13 6.12 14.65
C ALA A 30 -3.92 7.38 15.50
N ILE A 31 -2.75 8.03 15.40
CA ILE A 31 -2.38 9.21 16.19
C ILE A 31 -2.29 10.49 15.37
N ALA A 32 -2.29 10.40 14.04
CA ALA A 32 -2.26 11.57 13.17
C ALA A 32 -3.62 12.28 13.24
N GLU A 33 -3.60 13.57 13.58
CA GLU A 33 -4.79 14.42 13.64
C GLU A 33 -5.28 14.85 12.24
N ASP A 34 -4.48 14.60 11.19
CA ASP A 34 -4.85 14.87 9.81
C ASP A 34 -5.67 13.74 9.19
N ASP A 35 -6.81 14.12 8.59
CA ASP A 35 -7.77 13.25 7.88
C ASP A 35 -7.19 12.49 6.68
N LYS A 36 -5.89 12.65 6.36
CA LYS A 36 -5.21 11.97 5.25
C LYS A 36 -4.22 10.97 5.84
N THR A 37 -4.66 9.72 6.05
CA THR A 37 -3.76 8.62 6.47
C THR A 37 -2.57 8.52 5.52
N ALA A 38 -1.41 9.04 5.91
CA ALA A 38 -0.24 9.16 5.04
C ALA A 38 0.15 7.82 4.39
N PHE A 39 0.27 7.75 3.09
CA PHE A 39 0.44 6.54 2.27
C PHE A 39 1.27 5.39 2.88
N MET A 40 0.82 4.14 2.67
CA MET A 40 1.60 2.91 2.96
C MET A 40 2.89 2.77 2.10
N MET A 41 3.31 3.81 1.37
CA MET A 41 4.54 3.87 0.57
C MET A 41 5.80 3.46 1.35
N SER A 42 5.80 3.61 2.68
CA SER A 42 6.89 3.11 3.52
C SER A 42 7.09 1.59 3.41
N VAL A 43 6.01 0.80 3.30
CA VAL A 43 6.08 -0.66 3.07
C VAL A 43 6.58 -0.96 1.65
N TYR A 44 6.22 -0.12 0.66
CA TYR A 44 6.69 -0.23 -0.73
C TYR A 44 8.20 -0.05 -0.79
N ALA A 45 8.68 1.09 -0.26
CA ALA A 45 10.10 1.42 -0.20
C ALA A 45 10.88 0.38 0.60
N SER A 46 10.37 -0.03 1.76
CA SER A 46 11.02 -1.03 2.61
C SER A 46 11.16 -2.39 1.92
N SER A 47 10.15 -2.82 1.16
CA SER A 47 10.25 -4.07 0.40
C SER A 47 11.32 -4.01 -0.69
N GLY A 48 11.44 -2.88 -1.38
CA GLY A 48 12.52 -2.64 -2.35
C GLY A 48 13.91 -2.67 -1.73
N VAL A 49 14.08 -2.02 -0.57
CA VAL A 49 15.34 -2.04 0.20
C VAL A 49 15.69 -3.46 0.65
N LEU A 50 14.72 -4.22 1.14
CA LEU A 50 14.94 -5.61 1.55
C LEU A 50 15.35 -6.49 0.36
N PHE A 51 14.71 -6.35 -0.80
CA PHE A 51 15.10 -7.07 -2.02
C PHE A 51 16.50 -6.68 -2.48
N LEU A 52 16.86 -5.40 -2.43
CA LEU A 52 18.20 -4.95 -2.78
C LEU A 52 19.25 -5.55 -1.83
N TYR A 53 19.00 -5.50 -0.51
CA TYR A 53 19.90 -6.02 0.49
C TYR A 53 20.11 -7.53 0.34
N THR A 54 19.05 -8.32 0.17
CA THR A 54 19.18 -9.77 -0.05
C THR A 54 19.80 -10.09 -1.41
N GLY A 55 19.61 -9.21 -2.39
CA GLY A 55 20.19 -9.30 -3.73
C GLY A 55 21.70 -9.11 -3.70
N ILE A 56 22.18 -8.12 -2.96
CA ILE A 56 23.61 -7.83 -2.78
C ILE A 56 24.29 -8.94 -1.97
N THR A 57 23.70 -9.34 -0.84
CA THR A 57 24.31 -10.31 0.09
C THR A 57 24.27 -11.76 -0.39
N GLY A 58 23.44 -12.08 -1.40
CA GLY A 58 23.25 -13.46 -1.85
C GLY A 58 22.50 -14.34 -0.84
N ALA A 59 21.91 -13.74 0.20
CA ALA A 59 21.23 -14.46 1.27
C ALA A 59 20.10 -15.39 0.77
N MET A 60 19.56 -15.13 -0.42
CA MET A 60 18.50 -15.90 -1.06
C MET A 60 18.94 -16.70 -2.29
N ASP A 61 20.24 -16.86 -2.55
CA ASP A 61 20.76 -17.54 -3.75
C ASP A 61 20.34 -19.01 -3.85
N HIS A 62 20.04 -19.66 -2.72
CA HIS A 62 19.51 -21.02 -2.64
C HIS A 62 18.03 -21.13 -3.06
N VAL A 63 17.32 -20.00 -3.20
CA VAL A 63 15.89 -19.97 -3.53
C VAL A 63 15.70 -20.19 -5.04
N GLY A 64 14.81 -21.11 -5.42
CA GLY A 64 14.52 -21.35 -6.84
C GLY A 64 13.59 -20.28 -7.42
N TRP A 65 13.64 -20.03 -8.73
CA TRP A 65 12.77 -19.05 -9.41
C TRP A 65 11.28 -19.20 -9.08
N LYS A 66 10.76 -20.43 -9.09
CA LYS A 66 9.36 -20.69 -8.71
C LYS A 66 9.04 -20.23 -7.28
N ARG A 67 9.97 -20.47 -6.34
CA ARG A 67 9.84 -20.04 -4.93
C ARG A 67 9.97 -18.53 -4.78
N LEU A 68 10.83 -17.89 -5.57
CA LEU A 68 10.94 -16.43 -5.62
C LEU A 68 9.63 -15.78 -6.06
N LEU A 69 9.02 -16.24 -7.15
CA LEU A 69 7.76 -15.70 -7.66
C LEU A 69 6.62 -15.87 -6.64
N VAL A 70 6.47 -17.09 -6.09
CA VAL A 70 5.46 -17.36 -5.05
C VAL A 70 5.73 -16.53 -3.79
N GLY A 71 6.99 -16.31 -3.43
CA GLY A 71 7.37 -15.47 -2.29
C GLY A 71 7.02 -14.00 -2.49
N CYS A 72 7.22 -13.46 -3.70
CA CYS A 72 6.82 -12.09 -4.05
C CYS A 72 5.29 -11.93 -3.97
N LEU A 73 4.52 -12.91 -4.46
CA LEU A 73 3.06 -12.91 -4.32
C LEU A 73 2.63 -13.02 -2.86
N MET A 74 3.31 -13.85 -2.06
CA MET A 74 3.07 -14.00 -0.64
C MET A 74 3.32 -12.69 0.11
N LEU A 75 4.40 -11.95 -0.22
CA LEU A 75 4.65 -10.63 0.32
C LEU A 75 3.54 -9.64 -0.04
N ALA A 76 3.08 -9.62 -1.29
CA ALA A 76 1.98 -8.75 -1.70
C ALA A 76 0.69 -9.04 -0.91
N VAL A 77 0.32 -10.30 -0.73
CA VAL A 77 -0.87 -10.63 0.05
C VAL A 77 -0.66 -10.29 1.53
N LEU A 78 0.41 -10.79 2.15
CA LEU A 78 0.56 -10.70 3.60
C LEU A 78 0.98 -9.33 4.10
N CYS A 79 1.78 -8.60 3.33
CA CYS A 79 2.37 -7.33 3.76
C CYS A 79 1.67 -6.13 3.11
N TRP A 80 0.83 -6.35 2.09
CA TRP A 80 0.09 -5.26 1.44
C TRP A 80 -1.42 -5.44 1.61
N CYS A 81 -1.99 -6.58 1.20
CA CYS A 81 -3.44 -6.78 1.32
C CYS A 81 -3.92 -6.64 2.76
N ILE A 82 -3.30 -7.38 3.69
CA ILE A 82 -3.77 -7.43 5.08
C ILE A 82 -3.62 -6.07 5.78
N PRO A 83 -2.44 -5.42 5.80
CA PRO A 83 -2.31 -4.14 6.48
C PRO A 83 -3.17 -3.03 5.86
N ASN A 84 -3.31 -3.01 4.53
CA ASN A 84 -4.23 -2.06 3.89
C ASN A 84 -5.69 -2.39 4.18
N GLY A 85 -6.08 -3.67 4.24
CA GLY A 85 -7.43 -4.08 4.64
C GLY A 85 -7.79 -3.60 6.03
N ILE A 86 -6.86 -3.69 6.98
CA ILE A 86 -7.03 -3.14 8.33
C ILE A 86 -7.18 -1.62 8.26
N ALA A 87 -6.25 -0.92 7.60
CA ALA A 87 -6.28 0.54 7.48
C ALA A 87 -7.57 1.04 6.83
N TYR A 88 -7.97 0.47 5.70
CA TYR A 88 -9.21 0.82 5.01
C TYR A 88 -10.45 0.50 5.83
N THR A 89 -10.44 -0.61 6.58
CA THR A 89 -11.57 -0.91 7.48
C THR A 89 -11.72 0.19 8.51
N VAL A 90 -10.63 0.55 9.21
CA VAL A 90 -10.64 1.63 10.20
C VAL A 90 -11.11 2.94 9.58
N ALA A 91 -10.54 3.31 8.42
CA ALA A 91 -10.91 4.52 7.69
C ALA A 91 -12.40 4.58 7.31
N GLN A 92 -12.97 3.48 6.78
CA GLN A 92 -14.40 3.42 6.45
C GLN A 92 -15.30 3.58 7.71
N PHE A 93 -14.85 3.09 8.88
CA PHE A 93 -15.57 3.32 10.13
C PHE A 93 -15.36 4.73 10.72
N GLN A 94 -14.30 5.43 10.31
CA GLN A 94 -14.06 6.84 10.61
C GLN A 94 -14.78 7.80 9.64
N GLY A 95 -15.54 7.28 8.67
CA GLY A 95 -16.32 8.09 7.74
C GLY A 95 -15.60 8.41 6.42
N TRP A 96 -14.50 7.73 6.10
CA TRP A 96 -13.89 7.88 4.78
C TRP A 96 -14.81 7.37 3.67
N ASP A 97 -15.21 8.26 2.78
CA ASP A 97 -16.03 7.90 1.62
C ASP A 97 -15.22 7.50 0.39
N HIS A 98 -13.90 7.56 0.46
CA HIS A 98 -13.04 7.37 -0.68
C HIS A 98 -11.87 6.39 -0.41
N GLY A 99 -11.26 5.93 -1.50
CA GLY A 99 -9.99 5.19 -1.42
C GLY A 99 -8.82 6.13 -1.12
N ARG A 100 -7.69 5.59 -0.64
CA ARG A 100 -6.48 6.36 -0.30
C ARG A 100 -5.78 6.99 -1.52
N PHE A 101 -6.22 6.61 -2.72
CA PHE A 101 -5.75 7.14 -4.01
C PHE A 101 -6.82 8.00 -4.71
N PHE A 102 -7.91 8.32 -4.03
CA PHE A 102 -8.87 9.28 -4.53
C PHE A 102 -8.25 10.67 -4.39
N ALA A 103 -7.83 11.25 -5.50
CA ALA A 103 -7.73 12.69 -5.60
C ALA A 103 -9.17 13.18 -5.73
N ASP A 104 -9.62 13.99 -4.78
CA ASP A 104 -10.97 14.52 -4.85
C ASP A 104 -10.99 15.50 -6.04
N VAL A 105 -11.65 15.08 -7.13
CA VAL A 105 -11.63 15.81 -8.40
C VAL A 105 -12.23 17.20 -8.21
N GLU A 106 -13.21 17.30 -7.31
CA GLU A 106 -13.83 18.54 -6.88
C GLU A 106 -12.88 19.40 -6.04
N GLU A 107 -12.06 18.81 -5.15
CA GLU A 107 -10.99 19.53 -4.42
C GLU A 107 -9.99 20.13 -5.42
N TYR A 108 -9.60 19.39 -6.45
CA TYR A 108 -8.70 19.88 -7.50
C TYR A 108 -9.31 20.97 -8.38
N GLU A 109 -10.57 20.81 -8.81
CA GLU A 109 -11.26 21.83 -9.63
C GLU A 109 -11.51 23.12 -8.84
N LEU A 110 -11.86 23.02 -7.56
CA LEU A 110 -11.99 24.19 -6.68
C LEU A 110 -10.63 24.82 -6.39
N LEU A 111 -9.57 24.02 -6.20
CA LEU A 111 -8.22 24.53 -6.01
C LEU A 111 -7.74 25.32 -7.24
N GLU A 112 -7.91 24.74 -8.45
CA GLU A 112 -7.56 25.40 -9.70
C GLU A 112 -8.37 26.69 -9.90
N ARG A 113 -9.65 26.70 -9.53
CA ARG A 113 -10.49 27.89 -9.58
C ARG A 113 -10.00 28.98 -8.62
N PHE A 114 -9.71 28.65 -7.36
CA PHE A 114 -9.24 29.64 -6.38
C PHE A 114 -7.84 30.16 -6.69
N GLU A 115 -6.94 29.32 -7.20
CA GLU A 115 -5.64 29.77 -7.71
C GLU A 115 -5.81 30.68 -8.94
N ALA A 116 -6.76 30.40 -9.84
CA ALA A 116 -7.10 31.27 -10.97
C ALA A 116 -7.72 32.61 -10.54
N GLU A 117 -8.40 32.65 -9.39
CA GLU A 117 -8.91 33.88 -8.76
C GLU A 117 -7.81 34.68 -8.03
N GLY A 118 -6.56 34.20 -8.05
CA GLY A 118 -5.38 34.90 -7.55
C GLY A 118 -5.04 34.63 -6.08
N MET A 119 -5.69 33.63 -5.46
CA MET A 119 -5.34 33.18 -4.11
C MET A 119 -4.00 32.44 -4.12
N SER A 120 -3.26 32.53 -3.02
CA SER A 120 -2.13 31.63 -2.82
C SER A 120 -2.64 30.20 -2.62
N THR A 121 -1.84 29.19 -2.99
CA THR A 121 -2.20 27.77 -2.82
C THR A 121 -2.67 27.45 -1.40
N PHE A 122 -2.11 28.11 -0.38
CA PHE A 122 -2.50 27.90 1.01
C PHE A 122 -3.89 28.48 1.34
N GLU A 123 -4.19 29.68 0.84
CA GLU A 123 -5.53 30.30 0.97
C GLU A 123 -6.59 29.55 0.15
N ALA A 124 -6.21 29.08 -1.04
CA ALA A 124 -7.06 28.24 -1.87
C ALA A 124 -7.42 26.94 -1.14
N MET A 125 -6.44 26.26 -0.53
CA MET A 125 -6.70 25.04 0.25
C MET A 125 -7.68 25.25 1.42
N ASP A 126 -7.58 26.37 2.13
CA ASP A 126 -8.52 26.70 3.22
C ASP A 126 -9.93 26.98 2.68
N ALA A 127 -10.06 27.69 1.55
CA ALA A 127 -11.33 27.98 0.90
C ALA A 127 -12.02 26.72 0.33
N VAL A 128 -11.25 25.81 -0.28
CA VAL A 128 -11.74 24.50 -0.72
C VAL A 128 -12.31 23.71 0.46
N ARG A 129 -11.63 23.73 1.61
CA ARG A 129 -12.04 23.01 2.82
C ARG A 129 -13.35 23.55 3.40
N GLU A 130 -13.58 24.85 3.33
CA GLU A 130 -14.83 25.50 3.76
C GLU A 130 -15.99 25.19 2.80
N GLU A 131 -15.75 25.21 1.48
CA GLU A 131 -16.78 24.94 0.47
C GLU A 131 -17.18 23.45 0.42
N LEU A 132 -16.20 22.54 0.53
CA LEU A 132 -16.46 21.10 0.62
C LEU A 132 -17.07 20.67 1.95
N GLY A 133 -16.86 21.42 3.03
CA GLY A 133 -17.51 21.20 4.33
C GLY A 133 -19.05 21.27 4.28
N HIS A 134 -19.62 21.81 3.20
CA HIS A 134 -21.06 21.91 2.96
C HIS A 134 -21.64 20.88 1.96
N PHE A 135 -20.80 20.08 1.31
CA PHE A 135 -21.23 19.07 0.34
C PHE A 135 -21.19 17.67 0.95
N GLU A 136 -22.30 17.24 1.56
CA GLU A 136 -22.53 15.82 1.85
C GLU A 136 -22.56 15.03 0.53
N THR A 137 -21.57 14.16 0.36
CA THR A 137 -21.34 13.29 -0.79
C THR A 137 -22.53 12.36 -1.04
N ARG A 138 -23.23 12.59 -2.17
CA ARG A 138 -24.21 11.65 -2.76
C ARG A 138 -23.48 10.42 -3.33
N PHE A 139 -23.00 9.50 -2.51
CA PHE A 139 -22.54 8.18 -2.98
C PHE A 139 -22.94 7.01 -2.06
N GLU A 140 -24.07 6.42 -2.48
CA GLU A 140 -24.54 5.03 -2.37
C GLU A 140 -24.88 4.37 -1.01
N PRO A 141 -26.10 3.81 -0.88
CA PRO A 141 -26.65 3.21 0.36
C PRO A 141 -25.93 1.93 0.84
N GLN A 142 -24.92 1.41 0.12
CA GLN A 142 -24.14 0.27 0.60
C GLN A 142 -23.20 0.66 1.76
N LYS A 143 -22.66 1.89 1.79
CA LYS A 143 -21.71 2.36 2.82
C LYS A 143 -22.35 2.60 4.20
N GLU A 144 -23.67 2.68 4.28
CA GLU A 144 -24.38 2.88 5.55
C GLU A 144 -24.42 1.62 6.41
N THR A 145 -24.22 0.44 5.79
CA THR A 145 -24.21 -0.83 6.53
C THR A 145 -22.79 -1.24 6.92
N THR A 146 -22.64 -1.84 8.11
CA THR A 146 -21.39 -2.47 8.57
C THR A 146 -20.80 -3.41 7.51
N GLY A 147 -21.65 -4.18 6.83
CA GLY A 147 -21.26 -5.11 5.78
C GLY A 147 -20.70 -4.41 4.53
N GLY A 148 -21.32 -3.32 4.09
CA GLY A 148 -20.83 -2.57 2.93
C GLY A 148 -19.53 -1.81 3.19
N ARG A 149 -19.35 -1.24 4.39
CA ARG A 149 -18.05 -0.63 4.80
C ARG A 149 -16.91 -1.63 4.74
N LEU A 150 -17.15 -2.85 5.24
CA LEU A 150 -16.17 -3.94 5.16
C LEU A 150 -15.92 -4.36 3.70
N ALA A 151 -16.96 -4.50 2.88
CA ALA A 151 -16.82 -4.89 1.48
C ALA A 151 -15.98 -3.88 0.68
N VAL A 152 -16.23 -2.58 0.86
CA VAL A 152 -15.45 -1.50 0.22
C VAL A 152 -14.00 -1.55 0.69
N ALA A 153 -13.76 -1.64 2.00
CA ALA A 153 -12.42 -1.68 2.56
C ALA A 153 -11.57 -2.83 1.99
N TRP A 154 -12.13 -4.04 1.97
CA TRP A 154 -11.42 -5.23 1.50
C TRP A 154 -11.28 -5.28 -0.03
N THR A 155 -12.23 -4.69 -0.77
CA THR A 155 -12.09 -4.54 -2.24
C THR A 155 -10.94 -3.59 -2.57
N THR A 156 -10.86 -2.43 -1.91
CA THR A 156 -9.76 -1.48 -2.10
C THR A 156 -8.41 -2.08 -1.64
N ALA A 157 -8.41 -2.85 -0.56
CA ALA A 157 -7.22 -3.61 -0.14
C ALA A 157 -6.79 -4.65 -1.17
N GLY A 158 -7.74 -5.35 -1.79
CA GLY A 158 -7.49 -6.30 -2.88
C GLY A 158 -6.85 -5.63 -4.10
N LEU A 159 -7.36 -4.48 -4.53
CA LEU A 159 -6.75 -3.69 -5.60
C LEU A 159 -5.33 -3.25 -5.25
N THR A 160 -5.11 -2.81 -4.01
CA THR A 160 -3.78 -2.44 -3.50
C THR A 160 -2.83 -3.64 -3.49
N ALA A 161 -3.34 -4.84 -3.20
CA ALA A 161 -2.57 -6.08 -3.25
C ALA A 161 -2.13 -6.45 -4.68
N ILE A 162 -2.95 -6.15 -5.69
CA ILE A 162 -2.57 -6.33 -7.10
C ILE A 162 -1.41 -5.41 -7.46
N ALA A 163 -1.50 -4.12 -7.10
CA ALA A 163 -0.39 -3.18 -7.27
C ALA A 163 0.87 -3.66 -6.52
N GLY A 164 0.70 -4.20 -5.32
CA GLY A 164 1.78 -4.82 -4.56
C GLY A 164 2.39 -6.05 -5.16
N ALA A 165 1.58 -6.88 -5.82
CA ALA A 165 2.08 -8.03 -6.55
C ALA A 165 2.94 -7.59 -7.74
N VAL A 166 2.49 -6.58 -8.50
CA VAL A 166 3.27 -6.01 -9.60
C VAL A 166 4.59 -5.42 -9.09
N TRP A 167 4.56 -4.64 -8.01
CA TRP A 167 5.76 -4.08 -7.38
C TRP A 167 6.71 -5.17 -6.90
N CYS A 168 6.22 -6.13 -6.12
CA CYS A 168 7.04 -7.20 -5.54
C CYS A 168 7.62 -8.11 -6.62
N LEU A 169 6.87 -8.41 -7.68
CA LEU A 169 7.38 -9.19 -8.81
C LEU A 169 8.42 -8.40 -9.59
N GLY A 170 8.14 -7.14 -9.94
CA GLY A 170 9.08 -6.30 -10.70
C GLY A 170 10.41 -6.12 -9.97
N PHE A 171 10.37 -5.64 -8.73
CA PHE A 171 11.57 -5.42 -7.93
C PHE A 171 12.19 -6.72 -7.43
N GLY A 172 11.41 -7.74 -7.07
CA GLY A 172 11.93 -9.04 -6.71
C GLY A 172 12.68 -9.71 -7.87
N ILE A 173 12.18 -9.62 -9.10
CA ILE A 173 12.91 -10.13 -10.27
C ILE A 173 14.17 -9.30 -10.52
N LEU A 174 14.06 -7.97 -10.54
CA LEU A 174 15.17 -7.07 -10.86
C LEU A 174 16.31 -7.16 -9.83
N LEU A 175 15.97 -7.12 -8.54
CA LEU A 175 16.92 -6.97 -7.45
C LEU A 175 17.33 -8.30 -6.80
N LEU A 176 16.52 -9.36 -6.90
CA LEU A 176 16.90 -10.70 -6.45
C LEU A 176 17.16 -11.64 -7.61
N GLY A 177 16.16 -11.82 -8.47
CA GLY A 177 16.17 -12.85 -9.49
C GLY A 177 17.31 -12.74 -10.50
N ILE A 178 17.58 -11.53 -11.00
CA ILE A 178 18.67 -11.27 -11.94
C ILE A 178 20.04 -11.50 -11.27
N PRO A 179 20.38 -10.86 -10.13
CA PRO A 179 21.64 -11.12 -9.43
C PRO A 179 21.88 -12.60 -9.09
N MET A 180 20.85 -13.29 -8.58
CA MET A 180 20.91 -14.72 -8.29
C MET A 180 21.27 -15.54 -9.54
N SER A 181 20.63 -15.24 -10.67
CA SER A 181 20.88 -15.95 -11.92
C SER A 181 22.25 -15.67 -12.50
N LEU A 182 22.77 -14.45 -12.33
CA LEU A 182 24.13 -14.11 -12.75
C LEU A 182 25.18 -14.82 -11.91
N ARG A 183 24.97 -14.93 -10.58
CA ARG A 183 25.89 -15.65 -9.69
C ARG A 183 25.93 -17.16 -10.00
N ARG A 184 24.78 -17.79 -10.18
CA ARG A 184 24.69 -19.22 -10.55
C ARG A 184 25.34 -19.58 -11.88
N ARG A 185 25.54 -18.62 -12.79
CA ARG A 185 26.25 -18.84 -14.06
C ARG A 185 27.78 -18.76 -13.91
N ARG A 186 28.27 -18.21 -12.79
CA ARG A 186 29.70 -18.06 -12.50
C ARG A 186 30.26 -19.24 -11.69
N GLU A 187 29.38 -20.03 -11.08
CA GLU A 187 29.67 -21.30 -10.40
C GLU A 187 29.58 -22.47 -11.38
#